data_AF-A0A661GPK7-F1
#
_entry.id   AF-A0A661GPK7-F1
#
_cell.length_a   1.000
_cell.length_b   1.000
_cell.length_c   1.000
_cell.angle_alpha   90.00
_cell.angle_beta   90.00
_cell.angle_gamma   90.00
#
_symmetry.space_group_name_H-M   'P 1'
#
loop_
_entity.id
_entity.type
_entity.pdbx_description
1 polymer ?
#
loop_
_entity_poly.entity_id
_entity_poly.type
_entity_poly.pdbx_seq_one_letter_code
_entity_poly.pdbx_strand_id
1 'polypeptide(L)'
;CGADAIAHYDQKVSCCGGALMFSEPEKCQPLGKDIVEAAYDNGADMIATPCPVCQMNVEVYQGQINKKFGTKFNMPVVYYSQLLSVAFGKNSKQSGLDGQVIKATDLEKRVKG
;
A
#
# COMPACT_ATOMS: atom_id res chain seq x y z
N CYS A 1 -16.67 12.42 6.27
CA CYS A 1 -15.37 12.26 5.59
C CYS A 1 -15.31 10.84 5.06
N GLY A 2 -14.94 10.66 3.80
CA GLY A 2 -14.74 9.35 3.16
C GLY A 2 -13.45 9.36 2.35
N ALA A 3 -13.02 8.20 1.88
CA ALA A 3 -11.95 8.09 0.88
C ALA A 3 -12.58 7.91 -0.50
N ASP A 4 -11.97 8.51 -1.52
CA ASP A 4 -12.38 8.35 -2.91
C ASP A 4 -11.50 7.30 -3.58
N ALA A 5 -12.12 6.25 -4.12
CA ALA A 5 -11.41 5.21 -4.84
C ALA A 5 -11.15 5.64 -6.30
N ILE A 6 -9.92 5.50 -6.76
CA ILE A 6 -9.58 5.73 -8.18
C ILE A 6 -10.32 4.70 -9.03
N ALA A 7 -11.20 5.18 -9.91
CA ALA A 7 -12.13 4.32 -10.65
C ALA A 7 -11.41 3.47 -11.71
N HIS A 8 -10.45 4.08 -12.42
CA HIS A 8 -9.74 3.49 -13.56
C HIS A 8 -8.24 3.72 -13.40
N TYR A 9 -7.49 2.63 -13.31
CA TYR A 9 -6.03 2.63 -13.29
C TYR A 9 -5.56 1.24 -13.76
N ASP A 10 -4.35 1.19 -14.32
CA ASP A 10 -3.75 -0.07 -14.71
C ASP A 10 -3.47 -0.95 -13.49
N GLN A 11 -3.42 -2.27 -13.68
CA GLN A 11 -3.17 -3.22 -12.59
C GLN A 11 -4.26 -3.31 -11.50
N LYS A 12 -5.44 -2.72 -11.69
CA LYS A 12 -6.56 -2.74 -10.71
C LYS A 12 -6.95 -4.14 -10.19
N VAL A 13 -6.88 -5.15 -11.07
CA VAL A 13 -7.23 -6.55 -10.75
C VAL A 13 -6.02 -7.48 -10.83
N SER A 14 -4.82 -6.92 -10.86
CA SER A 14 -3.59 -7.70 -10.99
C SER A 14 -3.15 -8.32 -9.67
N CYS A 15 -2.52 -9.49 -9.75
CA CYS A 15 -1.97 -10.18 -8.61
C CYS A 15 -0.64 -9.55 -8.17
N CYS A 16 -0.41 -9.44 -6.86
CA CYS A 16 0.84 -8.94 -6.27
C CYS A 16 2.01 -9.94 -6.32
N GLY A 17 1.79 -11.16 -6.81
CA GLY A 17 2.80 -12.24 -6.80
C GLY A 17 3.12 -12.80 -5.41
N GLY A 18 2.28 -12.53 -4.41
CA GLY A 18 2.47 -12.87 -2.99
C GLY A 18 3.08 -14.22 -2.69
N ALA A 19 2.43 -15.29 -3.16
CA ALA A 19 2.81 -16.67 -2.85
C ALA A 19 4.20 -17.07 -3.37
N LEU A 20 4.71 -16.39 -4.41
CA LEU A 20 5.98 -16.70 -5.05
C LEU A 20 7.07 -15.69 -4.73
N MET A 21 6.81 -14.64 -3.95
CA MET A 21 7.78 -13.58 -3.66
C MET A 21 9.06 -14.12 -2.99
N PHE A 22 8.95 -15.18 -2.19
CA PHE A 22 10.11 -15.81 -1.55
C PHE A 22 10.91 -16.69 -2.52
N SER A 23 10.23 -17.52 -3.33
CA SER A 23 10.86 -18.50 -4.21
C SER A 23 11.32 -17.90 -5.55
N GLU A 24 10.59 -16.91 -6.06
CA GLU A 24 10.80 -16.28 -7.38
C GLU A 24 10.70 -14.73 -7.31
N PRO A 25 11.49 -14.07 -6.45
CA PRO A 25 11.42 -12.61 -6.26
C PRO A 25 11.66 -11.85 -7.56
N GLU A 26 12.50 -12.38 -8.44
CA GLU A 26 12.80 -11.84 -9.77
C GLU A 26 11.55 -11.59 -10.61
N LYS A 27 10.57 -12.50 -10.54
CA LYS A 27 9.32 -12.43 -11.31
C LYS A 27 8.23 -11.66 -10.58
N CYS A 28 8.23 -11.69 -9.25
CA CYS A 28 7.18 -11.07 -8.44
C CYS A 28 7.42 -9.59 -8.15
N GLN A 29 8.67 -9.15 -8.02
CA GLN A 29 8.99 -7.74 -7.76
C GLN A 29 8.48 -6.79 -8.87
N PRO A 30 8.57 -7.11 -10.17
CA PRO A 30 7.92 -6.31 -11.22
C PRO A 30 6.41 -6.15 -11.02
N LEU A 31 5.70 -7.19 -10.59
CA LEU A 31 4.25 -7.11 -10.35
C LEU A 31 3.91 -6.14 -9.22
N GLY A 32 4.69 -6.17 -8.14
CA GLY A 32 4.56 -5.20 -7.05
C GLY A 32 4.92 -3.78 -7.49
N LYS A 33 5.97 -3.63 -8.31
CA LYS A 33 6.38 -2.35 -8.91
C LYS A 33 5.23 -1.75 -9.72
N ASP A 34 4.64 -2.51 -10.64
CA ASP A 34 3.62 -2.00 -11.57
C ASP A 34 2.35 -1.55 -10.82
N ILE A 35 1.96 -2.23 -9.73
CA ILE A 35 0.84 -1.81 -8.87
C ILE A 35 1.15 -0.47 -8.18
N VAL A 36 2.35 -0.34 -7.62
CA VAL A 36 2.76 0.90 -6.93
C VAL A 36 2.91 2.05 -7.91
N GLU A 37 3.48 1.80 -9.08
CA GLU A 37 3.62 2.76 -10.18
C GLU A 37 2.24 3.23 -10.68
N ALA A 38 1.30 2.31 -10.92
CA ALA A 38 -0.06 2.67 -11.31
C ALA A 38 -0.76 3.54 -10.25
N ALA A 39 -0.53 3.28 -8.96
CA ALA A 39 -1.04 4.13 -7.89
C ALA A 39 -0.42 5.55 -7.93
N TYR A 40 0.88 5.65 -8.17
CA TYR A 40 1.58 6.92 -8.32
C TYR A 40 1.09 7.72 -9.52
N ASP A 41 1.02 7.09 -10.70
CA ASP A 41 0.66 7.74 -11.96
C ASP A 41 -0.78 8.29 -11.93
N ASN A 42 -1.65 7.69 -11.12
CA ASN A 42 -3.03 8.14 -10.94
C ASN A 42 -3.22 9.06 -9.72
N GLY A 43 -2.13 9.46 -9.04
CA GLY A 43 -2.17 10.43 -7.94
C GLY A 43 -2.82 9.89 -6.65
N ALA A 44 -2.69 8.59 -6.37
CA ALA A 44 -3.19 8.02 -5.12
C ALA A 44 -2.41 8.55 -3.90
N ASP A 45 -3.13 8.87 -2.83
CA ASP A 45 -2.51 9.21 -1.53
C ASP A 45 -1.98 7.97 -0.78
N MET A 46 -2.61 6.81 -1.01
CA MET A 46 -2.27 5.54 -0.37
C MET A 46 -2.91 4.36 -1.12
N ILE A 47 -2.40 3.15 -0.87
CA ILE A 47 -2.97 1.90 -1.37
C ILE A 47 -3.69 1.16 -0.23
N ALA A 48 -4.93 0.73 -0.46
CA ALA A 48 -5.66 -0.13 0.46
C ALA A 48 -5.59 -1.59 -0.02
N THR A 49 -5.17 -2.50 0.86
CA THR A 49 -5.01 -3.92 0.52
C THR A 49 -5.99 -4.81 1.29
N PRO A 50 -6.53 -5.88 0.65
CA PRO A 50 -7.42 -6.83 1.31
C PRO A 50 -6.70 -8.04 1.92
N CYS A 51 -5.39 -8.21 1.70
CA CYS A 51 -4.63 -9.38 2.10
C CYS A 51 -3.27 -8.98 2.69
N PRO A 52 -2.82 -9.56 3.83
CA PRO A 52 -1.55 -9.22 4.46
C PRO A 52 -0.34 -9.46 3.55
N VAL A 53 -0.39 -10.48 2.69
CA VAL A 53 0.69 -10.78 1.75
C VAL A 53 0.76 -9.72 0.64
N CYS A 54 -0.38 -9.18 0.20
CA CYS A 54 -0.39 -8.05 -0.71
C CYS A 54 0.26 -6.82 -0.09
N GLN A 55 -0.11 -6.50 1.16
CA GLN A 55 0.49 -5.39 1.89
C GLN A 55 2.01 -5.55 1.99
N MET A 56 2.49 -6.71 2.41
CA MET A 56 3.92 -6.98 2.51
C MET A 56 4.63 -6.73 1.16
N ASN A 57 4.07 -7.24 0.06
CA ASN A 57 4.66 -7.09 -1.27
C ASN A 57 4.70 -5.66 -1.78
N VAL A 58 3.62 -4.90 -1.60
CA VAL A 58 3.52 -3.53 -2.14
C VAL A 58 4.05 -2.48 -1.16
N GLU A 59 4.31 -2.80 0.11
CA GLU A 59 4.84 -1.88 1.12
C GLU A 59 6.32 -2.17 1.42
N VAL A 60 6.62 -3.35 1.96
CA VAL A 60 7.92 -3.70 2.52
C VAL A 60 9.00 -3.79 1.44
N TYR A 61 8.64 -4.32 0.27
CA TYR A 61 9.59 -4.49 -0.82
C TYR A 61 9.80 -3.24 -1.67
N GLN A 62 9.10 -2.12 -1.43
CA GLN A 62 9.33 -0.88 -2.18
C GLN A 62 10.80 -0.45 -2.12
N GLY A 63 11.46 -0.60 -0.97
CA GLY A 63 12.89 -0.31 -0.84
C GLY A 63 13.80 -1.18 -1.72
N GLN A 64 13.44 -2.46 -1.92
CA GLN A 64 14.17 -3.36 -2.81
C GLN A 64 13.86 -3.07 -4.29
N ILE A 65 12.59 -2.81 -4.60
CA ILE A 65 12.12 -2.40 -5.92
C ILE A 65 12.84 -1.12 -6.36
N ASN A 66 12.92 -0.11 -5.49
CA ASN A 66 13.64 1.14 -5.74
C ASN A 66 15.11 0.92 -6.08
N LYS A 67 15.80 0.03 -5.34
CA LYS A 67 17.20 -0.31 -5.63
C LYS A 67 17.36 -1.06 -6.95
N LYS A 68 16.44 -1.96 -7.28
CA LYS A 68 16.51 -2.81 -8.48
C LYS A 68 16.15 -2.05 -9.76
N PHE A 69 15.11 -1.23 -9.73
CA PHE A 69 14.54 -0.55 -10.90
C PHE A 69 14.88 0.94 -10.98
N GLY A 70 15.61 1.48 -10.01
CA GLY A 70 15.98 2.91 -9.96
C GLY A 70 14.79 3.84 -9.65
N THR A 71 13.70 3.30 -9.11
CA THR A 71 12.51 4.07 -8.73
C THR A 71 12.68 4.73 -7.36
N LYS A 72 11.78 5.67 -7.01
CA LYS A 72 11.78 6.38 -5.73
C LYS A 72 10.41 6.30 -5.06
N PHE A 73 9.81 5.13 -5.08
CA PHE A 73 8.51 4.90 -4.46
C PHE A 73 8.60 5.01 -2.94
N ASN A 74 7.60 5.65 -2.36
CA ASN A 74 7.38 5.84 -0.94
C ASN A 74 5.86 5.94 -0.68
N MET A 75 5.11 4.98 -1.23
CA MET A 75 3.65 4.98 -1.21
C MET A 75 3.17 4.34 0.10
N PRO A 76 2.37 5.04 0.92
CA PRO A 76 1.76 4.43 2.10
C PRO A 76 0.79 3.31 1.71
N VAL A 77 0.84 2.19 2.43
CA VAL A 77 -0.06 1.04 2.20
C VAL A 77 -0.73 0.67 3.50
N VAL A 78 -2.06 0.62 3.47
CA VAL A 78 -2.91 0.26 4.61
C VAL A 78 -3.65 -1.04 4.33
N TYR A 79 -3.93 -1.80 5.38
CA TYR A 79 -4.92 -2.85 5.31
C TYR A 79 -6.32 -2.25 5.38
N TYR A 80 -7.28 -2.78 4.61
CA TYR A 80 -8.61 -2.17 4.51
C TYR A 80 -9.33 -2.01 5.87
N SER A 81 -9.11 -2.92 6.83
CA SER A 81 -9.72 -2.78 8.16
C SER A 81 -9.13 -1.63 8.99
N GLN A 82 -7.89 -1.21 8.73
CA GLN A 82 -7.29 -0.02 9.35
C GLN A 82 -8.01 1.24 8.87
N LEU A 83 -8.33 1.32 7.57
CA LEU A 83 -9.15 2.41 7.02
C LEU A 83 -10.55 2.43 7.64
N LEU A 84 -11.19 1.27 7.79
CA LEU A 84 -12.50 1.16 8.44
C LEU A 84 -12.44 1.58 9.91
N SER A 85 -11.40 1.18 10.64
CA SER A 85 -11.17 1.58 12.03
C SER A 85 -11.07 3.10 12.18
N VAL A 86 -10.31 3.75 11.29
CA VAL A 86 -10.23 5.23 11.24
C VAL A 86 -11.58 5.85 10.90
N ALA A 87 -12.31 5.30 9.92
CA ALA A 87 -13.64 5.78 9.56
C ALA A 87 -14.66 5.65 10.70
N PHE A 88 -14.50 4.66 11.57
CA PHE A 88 -15.29 4.48 12.79
C PHE A 88 -14.82 5.33 13.98
N GLY A 89 -13.89 6.27 13.76
CA GLY A 89 -13.46 7.24 14.77
C GLY A 89 -12.48 6.68 15.80
N LYS A 90 -11.79 5.58 15.51
CA LYS A 90 -10.70 5.06 16.36
C LYS A 90 -9.42 5.87 16.14
N ASN A 91 -8.61 6.04 17.19
CA ASN A 91 -7.34 6.75 17.10
C ASN A 91 -6.25 5.96 16.33
N SER A 92 -5.11 6.58 16.01
CA SER A 92 -4.05 5.96 15.19
C SER A 92 -3.50 4.66 15.79
N LYS A 93 -3.36 4.62 17.12
CA LYS A 93 -2.87 3.43 17.85
C LYS A 93 -3.91 2.30 17.85
N GLN A 94 -5.17 2.63 18.05
CA GLN A 94 -6.28 1.65 17.98
C GLN A 94 -6.46 1.09 16.56
N SER A 95 -6.16 1.90 15.55
CA SER A 95 -6.24 1.52 14.14
C SER A 95 -4.97 0.83 13.63
N GLY A 96 -3.94 0.67 14.47
CA GLY A 96 -2.69 -0.01 14.13
C GLY A 96 -1.87 0.71 13.05
N LEU A 97 -1.99 2.04 12.91
CA LEU A 97 -1.23 2.82 11.93
C LEU A 97 0.26 2.95 12.31
N ASP A 98 0.62 2.62 13.54
CA ASP A 98 2.00 2.65 14.06
C ASP A 98 2.86 1.47 13.58
N GLY A 99 2.27 0.43 12.99
CA GLY A 99 2.97 -0.75 12.48
C GLY A 99 3.44 -0.69 11.02
N GLN A 100 3.12 0.39 10.30
CA GLN A 100 3.45 0.53 8.88
C GLN A 100 4.95 0.79 8.67
N VAL A 101 5.50 0.21 7.59
CA VAL A 101 6.87 0.51 7.16
C VAL A 101 6.93 1.89 6.52
N ILE A 102 5.93 2.23 5.71
CA ILE A 102 5.77 3.56 5.11
C ILE A 102 4.56 4.22 5.76
N LYS A 103 4.82 5.21 6.63
CA LYS A 103 3.77 5.85 7.43
C LYS A 103 2.77 6.59 6.55
N ALA A 104 1.49 6.30 6.74
CA ALA A 104 0.39 7.07 6.16
C ALA A 104 0.14 8.38 6.94
N THR A 105 1.12 9.30 6.92
CA THR A 105 1.09 10.51 7.77
C THR A 105 -0.15 11.38 7.55
N ASP A 106 -0.67 11.45 6.32
CA ASP A 106 -1.90 12.21 6.04
C ASP A 106 -3.16 11.51 6.55
N LEU A 107 -3.15 10.18 6.62
CA LEU A 107 -4.20 9.42 7.31
C LEU A 107 -4.12 9.65 8.81
N GLU A 108 -2.92 9.56 9.40
CA GLU A 108 -2.68 9.78 10.83
C GLU A 108 -3.17 11.17 11.29
N LYS A 109 -2.91 12.22 10.51
CA LYS A 109 -3.40 13.59 10.79
C LYS A 109 -4.92 13.71 10.77
N ARG A 110 -5.60 12.89 9.95
CA ARG A 110 -7.07 12.89 9.83
C ARG A 110 -7.72 12.14 10.99
N VAL A 111 -6.98 11.27 11.66
CA VAL A 111 -7.44 10.62 12.88
C VAL A 111 -7.36 11.63 14.03
N LYS A 112 -8.50 12.20 14.41
CA LYS A 112 -8.58 13.03 15.62
C LYS A 112 -8.29 12.14 16.83
N GLY A 113 -7.30 12.56 17.63
CA GLY A 113 -7.14 12.07 19.00
C GLY A 113 -8.32 12.48 19.86
#